data_AF-J8SRI6-F1
#
_entry.id   AF-J8SRI6-F1
#
_cell.length_a   1.000
_cell.length_b   1.000
_cell.length_c   1.000
_cell.angle_alpha   90.00
_cell.angle_beta   90.00
_cell.angle_gamma   90.00
#
_symmetry.space_group_name_H-M   'P 1'
#
loop_
_entity.id
_entity.type
_entity.pdbx_description
1 polymer ?
#
loop_
_entity_poly.entity_id
_entity_poly.type
_entity_poly.pdbx_seq_one_letter_code
_entity_poly.pdbx_strand_id
1 'polypeptide(L)'
;MLRIFLSGAMSNLGSTKIFVDKAQWNSRTSRQKGRSSEALAVNANLDAISTSLHSLYHKYQDDQTISLDKLRSAYLGQIQEFSTFLPVFDKFIDDIRQRVGHTISKESLQKYSVLRKHFFEFLVHRYKRKDIGLMEFTPAIIQDFELYLTTVALCV
;
A
#
# COMPACT_ATOMS: atom_id res chain seq x y z
N MET A 1 1.56 -23.09 2.06
CA MET A 1 2.31 -21.96 1.48
C MET A 1 1.53 -21.43 0.29
N LEU A 2 1.22 -20.15 0.28
CA LEU A 2 0.40 -19.50 -0.74
C LEU A 2 1.31 -18.85 -1.80
N ARG A 3 1.04 -19.14 -3.07
CA ARG A 3 1.78 -18.59 -4.21
C ARG A 3 0.80 -18.00 -5.21
N ILE A 4 1.15 -16.85 -5.76
CA ILE A 4 0.40 -16.19 -6.83
C ILE A 4 1.27 -16.11 -8.08
N PHE A 5 0.62 -16.22 -9.24
CA PHE A 5 1.25 -16.16 -10.54
C PHE A 5 0.56 -15.07 -11.37
N LEU A 6 1.34 -14.19 -11.98
CA LEU A 6 0.84 -13.12 -12.86
C LEU A 6 1.83 -12.95 -14.01
N SER A 7 1.34 -13.04 -15.25
CA SER A 7 2.14 -12.81 -16.48
C SER A 7 3.47 -13.57 -16.52
N GLY A 8 3.49 -14.81 -16.05
CA GLY A 8 4.68 -15.67 -16.03
C GLY A 8 5.62 -15.49 -14.83
N ALA A 9 5.41 -14.48 -13.99
CA ALA A 9 6.14 -14.30 -12.75
C ALA A 9 5.40 -14.94 -11.56
N MET A 10 6.15 -15.38 -10.54
CA MET A 10 5.63 -16.00 -9.32
C MET A 10 6.03 -15.18 -8.09
N SER A 11 5.08 -14.95 -7.17
CA SER A 11 5.36 -14.36 -5.85
C SER A 11 4.81 -15.23 -4.71
N ASN A 12 5.53 -15.26 -3.60
CA ASN A 12 5.19 -16.03 -2.41
C ASN A 12 4.55 -15.13 -1.34
N LEU A 13 3.32 -15.45 -0.94
CA LEU A 13 2.55 -14.69 0.06
C LEU A 13 2.71 -15.24 1.49
N GLY A 14 3.48 -16.32 1.68
CA GLY A 14 3.77 -16.89 2.99
C GLY A 14 2.85 -18.07 3.36
N SER A 15 2.69 -18.29 4.67
CA SER A 15 1.86 -19.38 5.20
C SER A 15 0.40 -18.96 5.31
N THR A 16 -0.51 -19.85 4.92
CA THR A 16 -1.96 -19.68 5.12
C THR A 16 -2.39 -19.93 6.56
N LYS A 17 -1.48 -20.42 7.42
CA LYS A 17 -1.76 -20.89 8.80
C LYS A 17 -2.81 -22.01 8.87
N ILE A 18 -3.12 -22.64 7.74
CA ILE A 18 -3.96 -23.83 7.65
C ILE A 18 -3.03 -25.05 7.69
N PHE A 19 -3.23 -25.91 8.67
CA PHE A 19 -2.44 -27.13 8.88
C PHE A 19 -3.31 -28.33 8.54
N VAL A 20 -2.79 -29.24 7.71
CA VAL A 20 -3.48 -30.44 7.26
C VAL A 20 -2.49 -31.60 7.29
N ASP A 21 -2.95 -32.77 7.73
CA ASP A 21 -2.17 -33.99 7.62
C ASP A 21 -1.89 -34.32 6.14
N LYS A 22 -0.62 -34.60 5.83
CA LYS A 22 -0.15 -34.97 4.50
C LYS A 22 -0.90 -36.18 3.94
N ALA A 23 -1.33 -37.13 4.77
CA ALA A 23 -2.12 -38.28 4.31
C ALA A 23 -3.49 -37.88 3.74
N GLN A 24 -4.11 -36.89 4.39
CA GLN A 24 -5.41 -36.33 4.03
C GLN A 24 -5.30 -35.25 2.94
N TRP A 25 -4.10 -34.80 2.58
CA TRP A 25 -3.91 -33.81 1.52
C TRP A 25 -3.88 -34.43 0.12
N ASN A 26 -4.57 -33.80 -0.83
CA ASN A 26 -4.45 -34.10 -2.25
C ASN A 26 -3.61 -33.02 -2.94
N SER A 27 -2.35 -33.34 -3.23
CA SER A 27 -1.41 -32.41 -3.88
C SER A 27 -1.79 -32.04 -5.31
N ARG A 28 -2.58 -32.88 -6.01
CA ARG A 28 -3.00 -32.60 -7.39
C ARG A 28 -4.09 -31.53 -7.44
N THR A 29 -5.02 -31.57 -6.49
CA THR A 29 -6.14 -30.63 -6.42
C THR A 29 -5.90 -29.50 -5.42
N SER A 30 -4.78 -29.53 -4.70
CA SER A 30 -4.50 -28.63 -3.57
C SER A 30 -5.66 -28.52 -2.58
N ARG A 31 -6.25 -29.67 -2.22
CA ARG A 31 -7.43 -29.75 -1.33
C ARG A 31 -7.30 -30.90 -0.33
N GLN A 32 -7.99 -30.80 0.79
CA GLN A 32 -8.12 -31.89 1.75
C GLN A 32 -9.12 -32.94 1.22
N LYS A 33 -8.73 -34.21 1.30
CA LYS A 33 -9.52 -35.39 0.95
C LYS A 33 -10.62 -35.63 1.99
N GLY A 34 -11.67 -36.33 1.57
CA GLY A 34 -12.77 -36.73 2.42
C GLY A 34 -13.90 -35.70 2.48
N ARG A 35 -14.97 -36.07 3.19
CA ARG A 35 -16.19 -35.26 3.37
C ARG A 35 -16.49 -34.98 4.85
N SER A 36 -15.48 -35.14 5.72
CA SER A 36 -15.62 -34.78 7.13
C SER A 36 -15.89 -33.27 7.27
N SER A 37 -16.53 -32.88 8.36
CA SER A 37 -16.76 -31.46 8.68
C SER A 37 -15.46 -30.65 8.68
N GLU A 38 -14.37 -31.24 9.19
CA GLU A 38 -13.03 -30.65 9.17
C GLU A 38 -12.50 -30.46 7.73
N ALA A 39 -12.59 -31.48 6.88
CA ALA A 39 -12.14 -31.39 5.49
C ALA A 39 -12.94 -30.35 4.69
N LEU A 40 -14.24 -30.26 4.94
CA LEU A 40 -15.11 -29.23 4.33
C LEU A 40 -14.73 -27.83 4.82
N ALA A 41 -14.50 -27.64 6.13
CA ALA A 41 -14.10 -26.36 6.70
C ALA A 41 -12.74 -25.89 6.16
N VAL A 42 -11.75 -26.79 6.07
CA VAL A 42 -10.44 -26.48 5.49
C VAL A 42 -10.57 -26.08 4.02
N ASN A 43 -11.33 -26.84 3.22
CA ASN A 43 -11.53 -26.51 1.81
C ASN A 43 -12.28 -25.17 1.65
N ALA A 44 -13.28 -24.89 2.49
CA ALA A 44 -13.99 -23.61 2.49
C ALA A 44 -13.05 -22.42 2.80
N ASN A 45 -12.12 -22.58 3.74
CA ASN A 45 -11.10 -21.56 4.03
C ASN A 45 -10.15 -21.34 2.84
N LEU A 46 -9.74 -22.40 2.15
CA LEU A 46 -8.91 -22.30 0.94
C LEU A 46 -9.66 -21.61 -0.20
N ASP A 47 -10.96 -21.90 -0.34
CA ASP A 47 -11.82 -21.25 -1.33
C ASP A 47 -11.98 -19.76 -1.01
N ALA A 48 -12.19 -19.39 0.27
CA ALA A 48 -12.27 -17.99 0.69
C ALA A 48 -10.99 -17.20 0.38
N ILE A 49 -9.81 -17.80 0.63
CA ILE A 49 -8.51 -17.19 0.27
C ILE A 49 -8.43 -16.97 -1.25
N SER A 50 -8.83 -17.97 -2.04
CA SER A 50 -8.79 -17.90 -3.50
C SER A 50 -9.74 -16.82 -4.02
N THR A 51 -10.98 -16.77 -3.49
CA THR A 51 -11.96 -15.73 -3.82
C THR A 51 -11.42 -14.34 -3.50
N SER A 52 -10.83 -14.13 -2.33
CA SER A 52 -10.25 -12.84 -1.94
C SER A 52 -9.16 -12.38 -2.92
N LEU A 53 -8.25 -13.28 -3.32
CA LEU A 53 -7.21 -12.98 -4.32
C LEU A 53 -7.79 -12.68 -5.70
N HIS A 54 -8.81 -13.41 -6.14
CA HIS A 54 -9.47 -13.16 -7.41
C HIS A 54 -10.21 -11.83 -7.41
N SER A 55 -10.92 -11.47 -6.33
CA SER A 55 -11.54 -10.17 -6.17
C SER A 55 -10.52 -9.04 -6.19
N LEU A 56 -9.36 -9.24 -5.55
CA LEU A 56 -8.26 -8.28 -5.56
C LEU A 56 -7.69 -8.08 -6.97
N TYR A 57 -7.45 -9.17 -7.70
CA TYR A 57 -7.03 -9.09 -9.09
C TYR A 57 -8.05 -8.33 -9.95
N HIS A 58 -9.34 -8.63 -9.78
CA HIS A 58 -10.41 -7.97 -10.53
C HIS A 58 -10.50 -6.46 -10.21
N LYS A 59 -10.19 -6.05 -8.96
CA LYS A 59 -10.12 -4.64 -8.56
C LYS A 59 -9.03 -3.87 -9.32
N TYR A 60 -7.89 -4.52 -9.61
CA TYR A 60 -6.76 -3.90 -10.30
C TYR A 60 -6.66 -4.27 -11.78
N GLN A 61 -7.68 -4.92 -12.35
CA GLN A 61 -7.62 -5.40 -13.73
C GLN A 61 -7.50 -4.26 -14.75
N ASP A 62 -8.13 -3.12 -14.46
CA ASP A 62 -8.09 -1.93 -15.32
C ASP A 62 -6.88 -1.03 -15.04
N ASP A 63 -6.06 -1.39 -14.04
CA ASP A 63 -4.87 -0.64 -13.66
C ASP A 63 -3.65 -1.09 -14.47
N GLN A 64 -3.14 -0.21 -15.33
CA GLN A 64 -1.94 -0.48 -16.16
C GLN A 64 -0.66 -0.73 -15.34
N THR A 65 -0.69 -0.50 -14.02
CA THR A 65 0.46 -0.70 -13.11
C THR A 65 0.37 -1.98 -12.29
N ILE A 66 -0.53 -2.92 -12.64
CA ILE A 66 -0.69 -4.18 -11.90
C ILE A 66 0.64 -4.95 -11.86
N SER A 67 1.09 -5.27 -10.64
CA SER A 67 2.31 -6.04 -10.40
C SER A 67 2.10 -7.03 -9.26
N LEU A 68 2.94 -8.08 -9.21
CA LEU A 68 2.89 -9.07 -8.13
C LEU A 68 3.14 -8.45 -6.76
N ASP A 69 4.02 -7.45 -6.67
CA ASP A 69 4.31 -6.75 -5.42
C ASP A 69 3.13 -5.91 -4.95
N LYS A 70 2.40 -5.30 -5.89
CA LYS A 70 1.15 -4.59 -5.61
C LYS A 70 0.09 -5.55 -5.09
N LEU A 71 -0.20 -6.64 -5.81
CA LEU A 71 -1.16 -7.65 -5.34
C LEU A 71 -0.78 -8.27 -3.99
N ARG A 72 0.51 -8.57 -3.79
CA ARG A 72 1.03 -9.06 -2.51
C ARG A 72 0.79 -8.06 -1.39
N SER A 73 1.18 -6.81 -1.60
CA SER A 73 1.01 -5.77 -0.59
C SER A 73 -0.46 -5.57 -0.28
N ALA A 74 -1.35 -5.63 -1.28
CA ALA A 74 -2.77 -5.40 -1.09
C ALA A 74 -3.41 -6.55 -0.28
N TYR A 75 -3.04 -7.79 -0.60
CA TYR A 75 -3.49 -8.98 0.13
C TYR A 75 -3.01 -9.00 1.58
N LEU A 76 -1.78 -8.55 1.84
CA LEU A 76 -1.23 -8.45 3.20
C LEU A 76 -1.77 -7.23 3.98
N GLY A 77 -2.67 -6.44 3.41
CA GLY A 77 -3.15 -5.20 4.00
C GLY A 77 -2.07 -4.11 4.11
N GLN A 78 -0.98 -4.26 3.38
CA GLN A 78 0.17 -3.34 3.35
C GLN A 78 0.02 -2.22 2.32
N ILE A 79 -0.97 -2.29 1.42
CA ILE A 79 -1.35 -1.12 0.62
C ILE A 79 -2.20 -0.21 1.49
N GLN A 80 -1.56 0.83 2.01
CA GLN A 80 -2.26 2.04 2.37
C GLN A 80 -2.67 2.74 1.06
N GLU A 81 -3.92 2.56 0.61
CA GLU A 81 -4.44 3.33 -0.53
C GLU A 81 -4.66 4.76 -0.07
N PHE A 82 -3.74 5.65 -0.44
CA PHE A 82 -3.93 7.08 -0.25
C PHE A 82 -4.70 7.63 -1.45
N SER A 83 -5.83 8.27 -1.20
CA SER A 83 -6.57 9.02 -2.21
C SER A 83 -6.07 10.45 -2.38
N THR A 84 -5.39 10.99 -1.35
CA THR A 84 -4.92 12.36 -1.27
C THR A 84 -3.45 12.45 -0.88
N PHE A 85 -2.84 13.60 -1.13
CA PHE A 85 -1.39 13.76 -1.05
C PHE A 85 -0.86 13.91 0.38
N LEU A 86 -1.55 14.62 1.29
CA LEU A 86 -1.02 14.83 2.64
C LEU A 86 -0.77 13.53 3.42
N PRO A 87 -1.65 12.52 3.38
CA PRO A 87 -1.36 11.21 3.99
C PRO A 87 -0.10 10.53 3.43
N VAL A 88 0.20 10.71 2.13
CA VAL A 88 1.45 10.22 1.54
C VAL A 88 2.66 10.94 2.14
N PHE A 89 2.54 12.27 2.30
CA PHE A 89 3.59 13.09 2.91
C PHE A 89 3.80 12.71 4.39
N ASP A 90 2.73 12.51 5.14
CA ASP A 90 2.80 12.12 6.55
C ASP A 90 3.50 10.75 6.71
N LYS A 91 3.18 9.77 5.84
CA LYS A 91 3.89 8.47 5.79
C LYS A 91 5.38 8.65 5.47
N PHE A 92 5.71 9.50 4.50
CA PHE A 92 7.11 9.79 4.17
C PHE A 92 7.87 10.37 5.39
N ILE A 93 7.25 11.27 6.15
CA ILE A 93 7.86 11.82 7.38
C ILE A 93 8.05 10.72 8.44
N ASP A 94 7.10 9.81 8.59
CA ASP A 94 7.23 8.68 9.50
C ASP A 94 8.39 7.75 9.13
N ASP A 95 8.56 7.47 7.83
CA ASP A 95 9.70 6.68 7.32
C ASP A 95 11.03 7.41 7.55
N ILE A 96 11.08 8.73 7.37
CA ILE A 96 12.26 9.55 7.68
C ILE A 96 12.56 9.53 9.18
N ARG A 97 11.53 9.61 10.03
CA ARG A 97 11.67 9.59 11.49
C ARG A 97 12.33 8.30 11.97
N GLN A 98 12.00 7.16 11.38
CA GLN A 98 12.63 5.87 11.69
C GLN A 98 14.13 5.81 11.34
N ARG A 99 14.59 6.65 10.41
CA ARG A 99 16.00 6.73 9.98
C ARG A 99 16.82 7.72 10.79
N VAL A 100 16.18 8.50 11.66
CA VAL A 100 16.86 9.50 12.50
C VAL A 100 17.79 8.80 13.49
N GLY A 101 19.04 9.25 13.55
CA GLY A 101 20.08 8.63 14.37
C GLY A 101 20.82 7.47 13.70
N HIS A 102 20.42 7.09 12.49
CA HIS A 102 21.16 6.15 11.64
C HIS A 102 21.78 6.85 10.44
N THR A 103 20.92 7.35 9.54
CA THR A 103 21.33 7.95 8.26
C THR A 103 20.78 9.36 8.07
N ILE A 104 19.83 9.77 8.91
CA ILE A 104 19.22 11.10 8.86
C ILE A 104 19.44 11.81 10.21
N SER A 105 19.70 13.11 10.16
CA SER A 105 19.83 13.94 11.36
C SER A 105 18.47 14.45 11.85
N LYS A 106 18.39 14.88 13.11
CA LYS A 106 17.15 15.43 13.69
C LYS A 106 16.72 16.71 12.98
N GLU A 107 17.68 17.51 12.54
CA GLU A 107 17.47 18.78 11.81
C GLU A 107 16.81 18.50 10.46
N SER A 108 17.21 17.45 9.75
CA SER A 108 16.58 17.05 8.50
C SER A 108 15.13 16.62 8.70
N LEU A 109 14.81 15.85 9.75
CA LEU A 109 13.41 15.52 10.08
C LEU A 109 12.58 16.78 10.39
N GLN A 110 13.16 17.75 11.09
CA GLN A 110 12.50 19.02 11.39
C GLN A 110 12.19 19.78 10.09
N LYS A 111 13.13 19.83 9.13
CA LYS A 111 12.90 20.46 7.82
C LYS A 111 11.71 19.85 7.09
N TYR A 112 11.62 18.51 7.03
CA TYR A 112 10.47 17.85 6.38
C TYR A 112 9.15 18.10 7.10
N SER A 113 9.17 18.15 8.43
CA SER A 113 7.97 18.45 9.24
C SER A 113 7.47 19.87 8.99
N VAL A 114 8.39 20.85 8.91
CA VAL A 114 8.08 22.24 8.56
C VAL A 114 7.57 22.34 7.13
N LEU A 115 8.20 21.65 6.18
CA LEU A 115 7.79 21.64 4.78
C LEU A 115 6.35 21.12 4.61
N ARG A 116 5.98 20.03 5.31
CA ARG A 116 4.60 19.51 5.30
C ARG A 116 3.61 20.51 5.87
N LYS A 117 3.98 21.23 6.94
CA LYS A 117 3.12 22.28 7.51
C LYS A 117 2.89 23.39 6.48
N HIS A 118 3.95 23.89 5.85
CA HIS A 118 3.82 24.90 4.80
C HIS A 118 3.02 24.42 3.61
N PHE A 119 3.15 23.15 3.21
CA PHE A 119 2.36 22.60 2.12
C PHE A 119 0.85 22.60 2.44
N PHE A 120 0.47 22.28 3.67
CA PHE A 120 -0.92 22.41 4.12
C PHE A 120 -1.40 23.87 4.13
N GLU A 121 -0.60 24.78 4.70
CA GLU A 121 -0.94 26.21 4.73
C GLU A 121 -1.08 26.80 3.33
N PHE A 122 -0.22 26.39 2.40
CA PHE A 122 -0.29 26.70 0.98
C PHE A 122 -1.62 26.24 0.35
N LEU A 123 -2.02 24.98 0.56
CA LEU A 123 -3.28 24.46 0.02
C LEU A 123 -4.48 25.25 0.56
N VAL A 124 -4.48 25.60 1.84
CA VAL A 124 -5.52 26.43 2.46
C VAL A 124 -5.48 27.86 1.91
N HIS A 125 -4.29 28.42 1.67
CA HIS A 125 -4.12 29.78 1.18
C HIS A 125 -4.56 29.94 -0.28
N ARG A 126 -4.01 29.13 -1.18
CA ARG A 126 -4.15 29.24 -2.64
C ARG A 126 -5.37 28.49 -3.18
N TYR A 127 -5.60 27.26 -2.71
CA TYR A 127 -6.63 26.37 -3.24
C TYR A 127 -7.89 26.29 -2.38
N LYS A 128 -7.86 26.89 -1.17
CA LYS A 128 -8.93 26.81 -0.16
C LYS A 128 -9.33 25.38 0.20
N ARG A 129 -8.38 24.44 0.09
CA ARG A 129 -8.56 23.02 0.39
C ARG A 129 -7.65 22.61 1.54
N LYS A 130 -8.07 21.57 2.27
CA LYS A 130 -7.26 20.96 3.33
C LYS A 130 -6.30 19.90 2.81
N ASP A 131 -6.52 19.42 1.60
CA ASP A 131 -5.74 18.37 0.94
C ASP A 131 -5.97 18.43 -0.58
N ILE A 132 -5.22 17.64 -1.33
CA ILE A 132 -5.33 17.52 -2.79
C ILE A 132 -5.32 16.06 -3.22
N GLY A 133 -6.11 15.71 -4.23
CA GLY A 133 -6.11 14.35 -4.77
C GLY A 133 -4.78 14.00 -5.42
N LEU A 134 -4.34 12.74 -5.34
CA LEU A 134 -3.07 12.34 -5.97
C LEU A 134 -3.07 12.53 -7.49
N MET A 135 -4.23 12.34 -8.13
CA MET A 135 -4.39 12.57 -9.58
C MET A 135 -4.45 14.06 -9.94
N GLU A 136 -4.76 14.92 -8.98
CA GLU A 136 -4.75 16.38 -9.15
C GLU A 136 -3.35 16.96 -8.92
N PHE A 137 -2.44 16.21 -8.28
CA PHE A 137 -1.09 16.67 -7.96
C PHE A 137 -0.22 16.73 -9.22
N THR A 138 -0.03 17.94 -9.75
CA THR A 138 0.68 18.21 -11.00
C THR A 138 1.90 19.12 -10.77
N PRO A 139 2.85 19.19 -11.72
CA PRO A 139 4.00 20.10 -11.64
C PRO A 139 3.61 21.57 -11.42
N ALA A 140 2.44 22.00 -11.91
CA ALA A 140 1.94 23.36 -11.68
C ALA A 140 1.71 23.67 -10.19
N ILE A 141 1.21 22.69 -9.42
CA ILE A 141 1.02 22.84 -7.97
C ILE A 141 2.37 22.95 -7.24
N ILE A 142 3.40 22.28 -7.75
CA ILE A 142 4.77 22.38 -7.20
C ILE A 142 5.32 23.78 -7.43
N GLN A 143 5.15 24.35 -8.63
CA GLN A 143 5.57 25.72 -8.94
C GLN A 143 4.81 26.75 -8.10
N ASP A 144 3.49 26.61 -7.97
CA ASP A 144 2.65 27.44 -7.11
C ASP A 144 3.10 27.37 -5.64
N PHE A 145 3.52 26.18 -5.19
CA PHE A 145 4.03 25.98 -3.83
C PHE A 145 5.40 26.66 -3.62
N GLU A 146 6.31 26.54 -4.58
CA GLU A 146 7.61 27.24 -4.56
C GLU A 146 7.43 28.76 -4.51
N LEU A 147 6.49 29.29 -5.30
CA LEU A 147 6.12 30.71 -5.26
C LEU A 147 5.55 31.10 -3.89
N TYR A 148 4.69 30.27 -3.31
CA TYR A 148 4.14 30.51 -1.97
C TYR A 148 5.24 30.55 -0.89
N LEU A 149 6.20 29.63 -0.95
CA LEU A 149 7.31 29.56 0.01
C LEU A 149 8.15 30.84 0.01
N THR A 150 8.42 31.38 -1.18
CA THR A 150 9.26 32.58 -1.36
C THR A 150 8.52 33.88 -1.11
N THR A 151 7.21 33.95 -1.42
CA THR A 151 6.44 35.21 -1.37
C THR A 151 5.58 35.39 -0.12
N VAL A 152 5.07 34.30 0.47
CA VAL A 152 4.12 34.37 1.60
C VAL A 152 4.73 33.78 2.86
N ALA A 153 5.30 32.56 2.78
CA ALA A 153 5.93 31.94 3.93
C ALA A 153 7.29 32.55 4.27
N LEU A 154 7.86 33.37 3.37
CA LEU A 154 9.15 34.05 3.51
C LEU A 154 10.28 33.10 3.96
N CYS A 155 10.23 31.86 3.45
CA CYS A 155 11.26 30.87 3.68
C CYS A 155 12.40 31.13 2.70
N VAL A 156 13.60 31.43 3.23
CA VAL A 156 14.85 31.66 2.49
C VAL A 156 15.84 30.56 2.84
#